data_AF-A0A162Q0W6-F1
#
_entry.id   AF-A0A162Q0W6-F1
#
_cell.length_a   1.000
_cell.length_b   1.000
_cell.length_c   1.000
_cell.angle_alpha   90.00
_cell.angle_beta   90.00
_cell.angle_gamma   90.00
#
_symmetry.space_group_name_H-M   'P 1'
#
loop_
_entity.id
_entity.type
_entity.pdbx_description
1 polymer ?
#
loop_
_entity_poly.entity_id
_entity_poly.type
_entity_poly.pdbx_seq_one_letter_code
_entity_poly.pdbx_strand_id
1 'polypeptide(L)'
;MSLSIHLNTPWVLFDRKSSAHLGGFVKLSQASYLPETVRLQFIGTEYAGNECKQVCEHTLDIEGSNKWIIAKDEKDPRLMFTFDLPNHLPGSFQASAYDGGLEYNLVASTQSAKGEIHAVQPIVITRSPVLQPPRLCWGTSSSPLRRWHYEVEAPQVFCLHQTPSLKVRVRSALHRPHFQATLETCLIGIQLFESVRIGKEAVPKSEPLITLTQLLVAPSLSWNSPCEIAIPAEFERLPSADLSTPLQSIQHRLRITLAFCNAQGESDHVNQEFPITVISGEKSKESIRHHREEFGSDSETSSLDSALGVRTFCYSSSSSM
;
A
#
# COMPACT_ATOMS: atom_id res chain seq x y z
N MET A 1 -18.16 32.57 11.39
CA MET A 1 -17.33 32.29 10.21
C MET A 1 -16.57 31.01 10.45
N SER A 2 -16.81 29.99 9.63
CA SER A 2 -16.08 28.72 9.64
C SER A 2 -15.63 28.39 8.23
N LEU A 3 -14.50 27.69 8.11
CA LEU A 3 -13.90 27.26 6.86
C LEU A 3 -14.11 25.76 6.68
N SER A 4 -14.49 25.30 5.49
CA SER A 4 -14.52 23.88 5.14
C SER A 4 -14.00 23.65 3.73
N ILE A 5 -13.45 22.47 3.50
CA ILE A 5 -12.91 22.04 2.20
C ILE A 5 -13.82 20.95 1.66
N HIS A 6 -14.18 21.06 0.39
CA HIS A 6 -14.98 20.07 -0.32
C HIS A 6 -14.23 19.62 -1.56
N LEU A 7 -13.82 18.36 -1.59
CA LEU A 7 -13.13 17.76 -2.73
C LEU A 7 -14.15 17.20 -3.72
N ASN A 8 -13.83 17.29 -5.02
CA ASN A 8 -14.60 16.59 -6.06
C ASN A 8 -14.50 15.06 -5.87
N THR A 9 -13.33 14.57 -5.47
CA THR A 9 -13.09 13.20 -5.05
C THR A 9 -12.20 13.18 -3.80
N PRO A 10 -12.51 12.36 -2.77
CA PRO A 10 -11.68 12.27 -1.57
C PRO A 10 -10.41 11.41 -1.77
N TRP A 11 -10.15 10.97 -3.00
CA TRP A 11 -9.05 10.11 -3.36
C TRP A 11 -8.44 10.52 -4.70
N VAL A 12 -7.18 10.19 -4.86
CA VAL A 12 -6.39 10.43 -6.07
C VAL A 12 -5.77 9.10 -6.52
N LEU A 13 -5.93 8.76 -7.79
CA LEU A 13 -5.30 7.60 -8.41
C LEU A 13 -4.17 8.09 -9.33
N PHE A 14 -2.93 7.76 -9.00
CA PHE A 14 -1.81 8.00 -9.90
C PHE A 14 -1.61 6.83 -10.86
N ASP A 15 -1.68 7.12 -12.16
CA ASP A 15 -0.99 6.31 -13.16
C ASP A 15 0.47 6.79 -13.28
N ARG A 16 1.41 5.90 -13.61
CA ARG A 16 2.84 6.22 -13.74
C ARG A 16 3.13 7.32 -14.77
N LYS A 17 2.21 7.56 -15.70
CA LYS A 17 2.44 8.45 -16.86
C LYS A 17 1.81 9.83 -16.72
N SER A 18 0.97 10.08 -15.71
CA SER A 18 0.24 11.34 -15.61
C SER A 18 0.38 11.97 -14.23
N SER A 19 0.50 13.30 -14.20
CA SER A 19 0.13 14.08 -13.01
C SER A 19 -1.34 13.83 -12.70
N ALA A 20 -1.69 13.93 -11.43
CA ALA A 20 -3.09 13.87 -11.00
C ALA A 20 -3.54 15.26 -10.58
N HIS A 21 -4.80 15.58 -10.88
CA HIS A 21 -5.41 16.85 -10.52
C HIS A 21 -6.33 16.64 -9.32
N LEU A 22 -6.14 17.44 -8.28
CA LEU A 22 -7.01 17.50 -7.12
C LEU A 22 -7.85 18.77 -7.22
N GLY A 23 -9.13 18.62 -7.54
CA GLY A 23 -10.07 19.74 -7.65
C GLY A 23 -11.09 19.76 -6.52
N GLY A 24 -11.56 20.94 -6.19
CA GLY A 24 -12.60 21.12 -5.18
C GLY A 24 -12.98 22.59 -4.98
N PHE A 25 -13.60 22.86 -3.84
CA PHE A 25 -13.86 24.22 -3.38
C PHE A 25 -13.68 24.37 -1.88
N VAL A 26 -13.31 25.57 -1.47
CA VAL A 26 -13.36 26.01 -0.08
C VAL A 26 -14.69 26.71 0.14
N LYS A 27 -15.36 26.41 1.23
CA LYS A 27 -16.63 27.00 1.62
C LYS A 27 -16.44 27.79 2.91
N LEU A 28 -17.05 28.97 2.95
CA LEU A 28 -17.11 29.80 4.15
C LEU A 28 -18.56 29.86 4.64
N SER A 29 -18.82 29.37 5.85
CA SER A 29 -20.15 29.47 6.46
C SER A 29 -20.20 30.61 7.46
N GLN A 30 -21.34 31.30 7.51
CA GLN A 30 -21.56 32.46 8.39
C GLN A 30 -20.48 33.54 8.23
N ALA A 31 -20.12 33.84 6.98
CA ALA A 31 -19.15 34.88 6.65
C ALA A 31 -19.82 36.25 6.68
N SER A 32 -19.33 37.15 7.54
CA SER A 32 -19.74 38.56 7.53
C SER A 32 -18.97 39.38 6.49
N TYR A 33 -17.87 38.86 5.99
CA TYR A 33 -17.06 39.41 4.91
C TYR A 33 -16.30 38.28 4.20
N LEU A 34 -15.80 38.57 2.99
CA LEU A 34 -15.02 37.63 2.19
C LEU A 34 -13.53 37.94 2.37
N PRO A 35 -12.69 36.94 2.70
CA PRO A 35 -11.26 37.17 2.82
C PRO A 35 -10.63 37.39 1.43
N GLU A 36 -9.62 38.25 1.41
CA GLU A 36 -8.87 38.59 0.20
C GLU A 36 -8.02 37.42 -0.30
N THR A 37 -7.52 36.59 0.61
CA THR A 37 -6.65 35.47 0.30
C THR A 37 -7.06 34.23 1.08
N VAL A 38 -7.02 33.08 0.40
CA VAL A 38 -7.11 31.75 1.02
C VAL A 38 -5.87 31.00 0.62
N ARG A 39 -5.11 30.53 1.60
CA ARG A 39 -3.96 29.66 1.40
C ARG A 39 -4.42 28.21 1.46
N LEU A 40 -4.01 27.43 0.48
CA LEU A 40 -4.15 25.97 0.49
C LEU A 40 -2.76 25.34 0.56
N GLN A 41 -2.59 24.36 1.44
CA GLN A 41 -1.37 23.57 1.59
C GLN A 41 -1.70 22.09 1.47
N PHE A 42 -1.17 21.44 0.45
CA PHE A 42 -1.17 20.00 0.33
C PHE A 42 0.09 19.45 1.00
N ILE A 43 -0.09 18.67 2.07
CA ILE A 43 0.98 18.19 2.95
C ILE A 43 0.93 16.67 2.97
N GLY A 44 2.06 16.03 2.65
CA GLY A 44 2.25 14.60 2.84
C GLY A 44 3.17 14.35 4.03
N THR A 45 2.74 13.53 4.97
CA THR A 45 3.44 13.27 6.23
C THR A 45 3.64 11.78 6.42
N GLU A 46 4.90 11.38 6.51
CA GLU A 46 5.32 10.03 6.90
C GLU A 46 5.58 10.02 8.41
N TYR A 47 5.07 9.01 9.11
CA TYR A 47 5.30 8.85 10.55
C TYR A 47 5.65 7.41 10.88
N ALA A 48 6.53 7.22 11.85
CA ALA A 48 6.99 5.93 12.34
C ALA A 48 7.25 6.00 13.86
N GLY A 49 6.37 5.42 14.67
CA GLY A 49 6.39 5.66 16.11
C GLY A 49 6.34 7.16 16.41
N ASN A 50 7.29 7.67 17.19
CA ASN A 50 7.33 9.10 17.54
C ASN A 50 7.99 9.98 16.47
N GLU A 51 8.56 9.40 15.41
CA GLU A 51 9.17 10.17 14.32
C GLU A 51 8.13 10.58 13.29
N CYS A 52 8.25 11.81 12.81
CA CYS A 52 7.37 12.39 11.81
C CYS A 52 8.23 13.18 10.81
N LYS A 53 7.98 12.98 9.52
CA LYS A 53 8.70 13.66 8.44
C LYS A 53 7.76 14.02 7.32
N GLN A 54 7.87 15.28 6.91
CA GLN A 54 7.17 15.76 5.74
C GLN A 54 7.81 15.21 4.46
N VAL A 55 7.00 14.55 3.64
CA VAL A 55 7.40 13.95 2.35
C VAL A 55 7.15 14.93 1.21
N CYS A 56 6.12 15.77 1.31
CA CYS A 56 5.87 16.84 0.36
C CYS A 56 5.12 18.02 0.99
N GLU A 57 5.30 19.19 0.38
CA GLU A 57 4.51 20.39 0.61
C GLU A 57 4.25 21.08 -0.72
N HIS A 58 2.99 21.39 -0.99
CA HIS A 58 2.63 22.27 -2.10
C HIS A 58 1.64 23.32 -1.61
N THR A 59 2.02 24.58 -1.79
CA THR A 59 1.21 25.73 -1.38
C THR A 59 0.61 26.39 -2.60
N LEU A 60 -0.68 26.71 -2.52
CA LEU A 60 -1.42 27.50 -3.49
C LEU A 60 -2.12 28.64 -2.77
N ASP A 61 -1.69 29.87 -3.04
CA ASP A 61 -2.37 31.06 -2.56
C ASP A 61 -3.42 31.51 -3.58
N ILE A 62 -4.68 31.55 -3.16
CA ILE A 62 -5.81 31.93 -4.01
C ILE A 62 -6.30 33.32 -3.60
N GLU A 63 -6.15 34.28 -4.52
CA GLU A 63 -6.75 35.61 -4.39
C GLU A 63 -8.28 35.51 -4.55
N GLY A 64 -9.00 35.77 -3.46
CA GLY A 64 -10.44 35.65 -3.34
C GLY A 64 -11.23 36.88 -3.80
N SER A 65 -10.61 38.06 -3.88
CA SER A 65 -11.28 39.37 -4.05
C SER A 65 -12.30 39.45 -5.19
N ASN A 66 -12.18 38.62 -6.23
CA ASN A 66 -13.18 38.49 -7.32
C ASN A 66 -13.53 37.04 -7.71
N LYS A 67 -13.14 36.04 -6.92
CA LYS A 67 -13.29 34.61 -7.27
C LYS A 67 -14.29 33.86 -6.41
N TRP A 68 -14.82 34.49 -5.36
CA TRP A 68 -15.90 33.92 -4.56
C TRP A 68 -17.18 33.80 -5.38
N ILE A 69 -17.66 32.57 -5.53
CA ILE A 69 -18.91 32.24 -6.18
C ILE A 69 -19.98 32.11 -5.09
N ILE A 70 -21.03 32.91 -5.18
CA ILE A 70 -22.23 32.78 -4.35
C ILE A 70 -23.33 32.24 -5.27
N ALA A 71 -23.69 30.97 -5.10
CA ALA A 71 -24.76 30.38 -5.88
C ALA A 71 -26.11 31.01 -5.48
N LYS A 72 -27.03 31.18 -6.43
CA LYS A 72 -28.31 31.88 -6.21
C LYS A 72 -29.15 31.30 -5.06
N ASP A 73 -28.98 30.00 -4.77
CA ASP A 73 -29.73 29.26 -3.75
C ASP A 73 -28.92 28.96 -2.48
N GLU A 74 -27.65 29.39 -2.43
CA GLU A 74 -26.78 29.17 -1.27
C GLU A 74 -26.33 30.47 -0.62
N LYS A 75 -26.44 30.50 0.71
CA LYS A 75 -25.97 31.64 1.51
C LYS A 75 -24.45 31.66 1.70
N ASP A 76 -23.79 30.53 1.46
CA ASP A 76 -22.38 30.35 1.82
C ASP A 76 -21.48 30.50 0.58
N PRO A 77 -20.55 31.48 0.58
CA PRO A 77 -19.63 31.70 -0.54
C PRO A 77 -18.64 30.55 -0.71
N ARG A 78 -18.31 30.25 -1.97
CA ARG A 78 -17.41 29.17 -2.38
C ARG A 78 -16.24 29.70 -3.21
N LEU A 79 -15.05 29.13 -3.02
CA LEU A 79 -13.86 29.45 -3.79
C LEU A 79 -13.30 28.17 -4.42
N MET A 80 -13.33 28.08 -5.74
CA MET A 80 -12.87 26.91 -6.49
C MET A 80 -11.34 26.83 -6.50
N PHE A 81 -10.80 25.61 -6.48
CA PHE A 81 -9.38 25.37 -6.63
C PHE A 81 -9.08 24.11 -7.44
N THR A 82 -7.87 24.08 -7.99
CA THR A 82 -7.27 22.90 -8.62
C THR A 82 -5.79 22.85 -8.22
N PHE A 83 -5.34 21.69 -7.76
CA PHE A 83 -3.95 21.37 -7.47
C PHE A 83 -3.40 20.36 -8.47
N ASP A 84 -2.19 20.61 -8.95
CA ASP A 84 -1.41 19.63 -9.70
C ASP A 84 -0.51 18.89 -8.73
N LEU A 85 -0.75 17.58 -8.58
CA LEU A 85 0.04 16.75 -7.68
C LEU A 85 1.16 16.05 -8.45
N PRO A 86 2.40 16.02 -7.90
CA PRO A 86 3.50 15.32 -8.54
C PRO A 86 3.22 13.82 -8.68
N ASN A 87 3.58 13.26 -9.85
CA ASN A 87 3.34 11.84 -10.15
C ASN A 87 4.20 10.86 -9.33
N HIS A 88 5.20 11.34 -8.58
CA HIS A 88 6.13 10.51 -7.83
C HIS A 88 5.69 10.27 -6.37
N LEU A 89 4.59 10.89 -5.93
CA LEU A 89 4.08 10.70 -4.57
C LEU A 89 3.78 9.21 -4.28
N PRO A 90 4.22 8.67 -3.13
CA PRO A 90 3.83 7.33 -2.71
C PRO A 90 2.32 7.22 -2.45
N GLY A 91 1.81 5.99 -2.40
CA GLY A 91 0.43 5.75 -1.97
C GLY A 91 0.28 5.97 -0.48
N SER A 92 -0.90 6.40 -0.03
CA SER A 92 -1.28 6.41 1.37
C SER A 92 -1.30 5.00 1.93
N PHE A 93 -0.80 4.83 3.16
CA PHE A 93 -0.87 3.55 3.86
C PHE A 93 -0.85 3.77 5.38
N GLN A 94 -1.33 2.77 6.09
CA GLN A 94 -1.25 2.69 7.54
C GLN A 94 -0.81 1.27 7.91
N ALA A 95 0.33 1.17 8.58
CA ALA A 95 0.91 -0.06 9.08
C ALA A 95 0.63 -0.17 10.58
N SER A 96 -0.58 -0.61 10.94
CA SER A 96 -1.05 -0.70 12.32
C SER A 96 -0.12 -1.49 13.24
N ALA A 97 0.54 -2.51 12.70
CA ALA A 97 1.44 -3.38 13.46
C ALA A 97 2.73 -2.70 13.96
N TYR A 98 3.13 -1.57 13.37
CA TYR A 98 4.40 -0.91 13.68
C TYR A 98 4.26 0.60 13.92
N ASP A 99 3.03 1.07 14.19
CA ASP A 99 2.69 2.48 14.38
C ASP A 99 3.31 3.39 13.29
N GLY A 100 3.19 2.96 12.04
CA GLY A 100 3.76 3.65 10.89
C GLY A 100 2.71 3.97 9.84
N GLY A 101 2.94 5.04 9.06
CA GLY A 101 2.03 5.40 7.98
C GLY A 101 2.52 6.56 7.13
N LEU A 102 1.77 6.79 6.05
CA LEU A 102 1.90 7.95 5.20
C LEU A 102 0.51 8.48 4.89
N GLU A 103 0.27 9.70 5.33
CA GLU A 103 -1.00 10.39 5.16
C GLU A 103 -0.82 11.67 4.36
N TYR A 104 -1.88 12.09 3.67
CA TYR A 104 -1.92 13.35 2.95
C TYR A 104 -3.11 14.16 3.43
N ASN A 105 -2.88 15.44 3.66
CA ASN A 105 -3.88 16.38 4.11
C ASN A 105 -3.84 17.63 3.22
N LEU A 106 -5.02 18.14 2.87
CA LEU A 106 -5.17 19.48 2.34
C LEU A 106 -5.61 20.39 3.47
N VAL A 107 -4.80 21.39 3.78
CA VAL A 107 -5.07 22.40 4.79
C VAL A 107 -5.45 23.69 4.07
N ALA A 108 -6.58 24.27 4.45
CA ALA A 108 -6.97 25.60 4.02
C ALA A 108 -6.81 26.55 5.20
N SER A 109 -6.23 27.73 4.99
CA SER A 109 -6.20 28.77 6.00
C SER A 109 -6.50 30.15 5.41
N THR A 110 -7.08 31.01 6.25
CA THR A 110 -7.37 32.41 5.90
C THR A 110 -7.47 33.28 7.15
N GLN A 111 -7.29 34.58 7.00
CA GLN A 111 -7.36 35.53 8.11
C GLN A 111 -8.81 35.94 8.39
N SER A 112 -9.22 35.77 9.66
CA SER A 112 -10.50 36.27 10.16
C SER A 112 -10.32 37.45 11.13
N ALA A 113 -11.39 38.19 11.45
CA ALA A 113 -11.38 39.28 12.41
C ALA A 113 -11.05 38.80 13.84
N LYS A 114 -11.17 37.49 14.10
CA LYS A 114 -10.84 36.84 15.36
C LYS A 114 -9.48 36.11 15.33
N GLY A 115 -8.73 36.24 14.24
CA GLY A 115 -7.47 35.52 14.00
C GLY A 115 -7.56 34.55 12.82
N GLU A 116 -6.50 33.77 12.61
CA GLU A 116 -6.44 32.79 11.52
C GLU A 116 -7.42 31.64 11.76
N ILE A 117 -8.17 31.26 10.72
CA ILE A 117 -9.02 30.08 10.73
C ILE A 117 -8.47 29.06 9.75
N HIS A 118 -8.55 27.78 10.10
CA HIS A 118 -8.07 26.69 9.27
C HIS A 118 -9.11 25.57 9.14
N ALA A 119 -8.99 24.80 8.07
CA ALA A 119 -9.74 23.57 7.82
C ALA A 119 -8.77 22.51 7.29
N VAL A 120 -8.98 21.25 7.67
CA VAL A 120 -8.14 20.13 7.26
C VAL A 120 -9.01 19.08 6.58
N GLN A 121 -8.58 18.61 5.41
CA GLN A 121 -9.26 17.58 4.65
C GLN A 121 -8.27 16.47 4.29
N PRO A 122 -8.44 15.25 4.85
CA PRO A 122 -7.62 14.10 4.46
C PRO A 122 -7.82 13.70 3.00
N ILE A 123 -6.75 13.21 2.39
CA ILE A 123 -6.69 12.74 1.01
C ILE A 123 -6.04 11.37 0.98
N VAL A 124 -6.69 10.42 0.31
CA VAL A 124 -6.13 9.08 0.09
C VAL A 124 -5.48 9.04 -1.30
N ILE A 125 -4.18 8.81 -1.34
CA ILE A 125 -3.46 8.57 -2.59
C ILE A 125 -3.36 7.06 -2.83
N THR A 126 -3.74 6.64 -4.02
CA THR A 126 -3.58 5.26 -4.49
C THR A 126 -2.73 5.26 -5.76
N ARG A 127 -1.92 4.22 -5.95
CA ARG A 127 -1.14 4.04 -7.19
C ARG A 127 -1.69 2.87 -7.96
N SER A 128 -1.84 3.06 -9.26
CA SER A 128 -2.25 1.99 -10.15
C SER A 128 -1.19 0.88 -10.15
N PRO A 129 -1.61 -0.41 -10.09
CA PRO A 129 -0.70 -1.52 -10.32
C PRO A 129 0.05 -1.36 -11.63
N VAL A 130 1.36 -1.62 -11.61
CA VAL A 130 1.98 -2.06 -12.85
C VAL A 130 1.75 -3.56 -12.94
N LEU A 131 0.80 -3.95 -13.77
CA LEU A 131 0.63 -5.33 -14.15
C LEU A 131 1.92 -5.82 -14.79
N GLN A 132 2.61 -6.71 -14.10
CA GLN A 132 3.77 -7.41 -14.63
C GLN A 132 3.33 -8.81 -15.07
N PRO A 133 3.86 -9.33 -16.19
CA PRO A 133 3.60 -10.70 -16.57
C PRO A 133 4.11 -11.66 -15.47
N PRO A 134 3.55 -12.88 -15.35
CA PRO A 134 4.07 -13.88 -14.44
C PRO A 134 5.57 -14.14 -14.66
N ARG A 135 6.28 -14.42 -13.57
CA ARG A 135 7.69 -14.82 -13.60
C ARG A 135 7.78 -16.32 -13.86
N LEU A 136 8.52 -16.70 -14.90
CA LEU A 136 8.85 -18.10 -15.17
C LEU A 136 10.25 -18.42 -14.63
N CYS A 137 10.31 -19.34 -13.67
CA CYS A 137 11.55 -19.93 -13.15
C CYS A 137 11.61 -21.39 -13.58
N TRP A 138 12.76 -21.85 -14.06
CA TRP A 138 12.93 -23.24 -14.47
C TRP A 138 14.35 -23.71 -14.15
N GLY A 139 14.52 -25.02 -14.06
CA GLY A 139 15.82 -25.58 -13.77
C GLY A 139 15.75 -27.08 -13.51
N THR A 140 16.82 -27.56 -12.88
CA THR A 140 16.92 -28.96 -12.49
C THR A 140 17.25 -29.09 -11.02
N SER A 141 16.71 -30.10 -10.36
CA SER A 141 17.07 -30.40 -8.98
C SER A 141 18.53 -30.87 -8.86
N SER A 142 19.09 -30.76 -7.66
CA SER A 142 20.52 -30.97 -7.42
C SER A 142 20.90 -32.45 -7.31
N SER A 143 19.93 -33.37 -7.18
CA SER A 143 20.22 -34.80 -7.04
C SER A 143 20.96 -35.36 -8.27
N PRO A 144 22.13 -36.00 -8.08
CA PRO A 144 22.85 -36.66 -9.16
C PRO A 144 22.19 -37.97 -9.60
N LEU A 145 21.41 -38.61 -8.71
CA LEU A 145 20.79 -39.92 -8.95
C LEU A 145 19.43 -39.79 -9.65
N ARG A 146 18.65 -38.78 -9.30
CA ARG A 146 17.33 -38.52 -9.87
C ARG A 146 17.12 -37.03 -10.05
N ARG A 147 17.53 -36.53 -11.21
CA ARG A 147 17.35 -35.13 -11.58
C ARG A 147 15.88 -34.89 -11.93
N TRP A 148 15.25 -33.95 -11.26
CA TRP A 148 13.94 -33.42 -11.63
C TRP A 148 14.11 -32.19 -12.49
N HIS A 149 13.29 -32.05 -13.53
CA HIS A 149 13.11 -30.79 -14.24
C HIS A 149 11.87 -30.10 -13.70
N TYR A 150 11.94 -28.80 -13.49
CA TYR A 150 10.81 -28.01 -13.01
C TYR A 150 10.66 -26.72 -13.81
N GLU A 151 9.42 -26.27 -13.93
CA GLU A 151 9.02 -24.93 -14.33
C GLU A 151 7.98 -24.42 -13.33
N VAL A 152 8.16 -23.18 -12.90
CA VAL A 152 7.32 -22.50 -11.93
C VAL A 152 6.98 -21.14 -12.51
N GLU A 153 5.71 -20.93 -12.83
CA GLU A 153 5.17 -19.66 -13.30
C GLU A 153 4.42 -19.00 -12.14
N ALA A 154 4.98 -17.92 -11.61
CA ALA A 154 4.52 -17.27 -10.39
C ALA A 154 4.05 -15.83 -10.62
N PRO A 155 3.07 -15.35 -9.84
CA PRO A 155 2.67 -13.95 -9.93
C PRO A 155 3.81 -13.04 -9.46
N GLN A 156 4.04 -11.95 -10.19
CA GLN A 156 4.93 -10.88 -9.73
C GLN A 156 4.18 -9.80 -8.94
N VAL A 157 2.85 -9.75 -9.09
CA VAL A 157 1.98 -8.77 -8.44
C VAL A 157 0.85 -9.51 -7.74
N PHE A 158 0.67 -9.20 -6.45
CA PHE A 158 -0.41 -9.70 -5.62
C PHE A 158 -1.41 -8.57 -5.38
N CYS A 159 -2.53 -8.64 -6.08
CA CYS A 159 -3.67 -7.77 -5.84
C CYS A 159 -4.54 -8.39 -4.76
N LEU A 160 -4.68 -7.77 -3.58
CA LEU A 160 -5.44 -8.36 -2.44
C LEU A 160 -6.93 -8.60 -2.70
N HIS A 161 -7.47 -8.10 -3.82
CA HIS A 161 -8.85 -8.31 -4.25
C HIS A 161 -8.98 -9.40 -5.32
N GLN A 162 -7.88 -10.03 -5.72
CA GLN A 162 -7.83 -11.11 -6.69
C GLN A 162 -7.20 -12.34 -6.02
N THR A 163 -7.46 -13.51 -6.58
CA THR A 163 -6.83 -14.76 -6.14
C THR A 163 -5.69 -15.08 -7.10
N PRO A 164 -4.44 -14.68 -6.78
CA PRO A 164 -3.31 -15.01 -7.65
C PRO A 164 -3.12 -16.53 -7.69
N SER A 165 -2.67 -17.05 -8.83
CA SER A 165 -2.37 -18.47 -8.98
C SER A 165 -0.91 -18.72 -9.36
N LEU A 166 -0.39 -19.84 -8.87
CA LEU A 166 0.90 -20.39 -9.22
C LEU A 166 0.70 -21.57 -10.18
N LYS A 167 1.49 -21.68 -11.24
CA LYS A 167 1.50 -22.88 -12.09
C LYS A 167 2.83 -23.60 -11.95
N VAL A 168 2.77 -24.90 -11.68
CA VAL A 168 3.93 -25.75 -11.49
C VAL A 168 3.90 -26.90 -12.50
N ARG A 169 4.99 -27.05 -13.25
CA ARG A 169 5.27 -28.21 -14.09
C ARG A 169 6.52 -28.89 -13.56
N VAL A 170 6.46 -30.19 -13.36
CA VAL A 170 7.60 -30.99 -12.94
C VAL A 170 7.63 -32.29 -13.72
N ARG A 171 8.83 -32.81 -13.98
CA ARG A 171 9.03 -34.15 -14.54
C ARG A 171 10.34 -34.73 -14.08
N SER A 172 10.38 -36.04 -13.90
CA SER A 172 11.64 -36.76 -13.72
C SER A 172 12.44 -36.77 -15.02
N ALA A 173 13.74 -36.49 -14.97
CA ALA A 173 14.64 -36.60 -16.12
C ALA A 173 14.86 -38.06 -16.54
N LEU A 174 14.68 -39.01 -15.60
CA LEU A 174 14.73 -40.43 -15.86
C LEU A 174 13.37 -40.90 -16.36
N HIS A 175 13.04 -40.55 -17.60
CA HIS A 175 11.83 -41.06 -18.26
C HIS A 175 12.02 -42.56 -18.56
N ARG A 176 11.63 -43.42 -17.61
CA ARG A 176 11.57 -44.87 -17.83
C ARG A 176 10.12 -45.25 -18.18
N PRO A 177 9.82 -45.56 -19.46
CA PRO A 177 8.44 -45.85 -19.91
C PRO A 177 7.80 -47.08 -19.26
N HIS A 178 8.57 -47.91 -18.54
CA HIS A 178 8.08 -49.14 -17.89
C HIS A 178 8.01 -49.06 -16.36
N PHE A 179 8.48 -47.98 -15.74
CA PHE A 179 8.29 -47.77 -14.30
C PHE A 179 7.15 -46.77 -14.12
N GLN A 180 5.96 -47.30 -13.84
CA GLN A 180 4.87 -46.49 -13.31
C GLN A 180 5.36 -45.87 -11.99
N ALA A 181 5.68 -44.59 -12.04
CA ALA A 181 6.07 -43.75 -10.91
C ALA A 181 4.90 -43.49 -9.94
N THR A 182 4.10 -44.50 -9.63
CA THR A 182 2.87 -44.41 -8.81
C THR A 182 3.14 -44.00 -7.37
N LEU A 183 4.39 -44.04 -6.91
CA LEU A 183 4.82 -43.66 -5.57
C LEU A 183 5.68 -42.39 -5.55
N GLU A 184 5.81 -41.68 -6.67
CA GLU A 184 6.48 -40.38 -6.70
C GLU A 184 5.48 -39.29 -6.33
N THR A 185 5.85 -38.45 -5.37
CA THR A 185 5.07 -37.31 -4.94
C THR A 185 5.94 -36.07 -4.85
N CYS A 186 5.37 -34.90 -5.09
CA CYS A 186 6.01 -33.63 -4.80
C CYS A 186 5.16 -32.84 -3.82
N LEU A 187 5.72 -32.47 -2.67
CA LEU A 187 5.12 -31.51 -1.77
C LEU A 187 5.56 -30.10 -2.19
N ILE A 188 4.60 -29.28 -2.56
CA ILE A 188 4.82 -27.89 -2.97
C ILE A 188 4.50 -27.01 -1.76
N GLY A 189 5.51 -26.35 -1.20
CA GLY A 189 5.36 -25.31 -0.18
C GLY A 189 5.41 -23.92 -0.80
N ILE A 190 4.51 -23.04 -0.38
CA ILE A 190 4.42 -21.64 -0.81
C ILE A 190 4.39 -20.78 0.44
N GLN A 191 5.31 -19.82 0.55
CA GLN A 191 5.41 -18.91 1.69
C GLN A 191 5.55 -17.47 1.20
N LEU A 192 4.72 -16.59 1.74
CA LEU A 192 4.83 -15.15 1.52
C LEU A 192 5.44 -14.49 2.75
N PHE A 193 6.49 -13.68 2.57
CA PHE A 193 7.08 -12.90 3.65
C PHE A 193 6.95 -11.42 3.36
N GLU A 194 6.67 -10.64 4.40
CA GLU A 194 6.77 -9.18 4.44
C GLU A 194 8.06 -8.80 5.18
N SER A 195 8.81 -7.82 4.69
CA SER A 195 10.00 -7.31 5.36
C SER A 195 9.80 -5.82 5.57
N VAL A 196 9.80 -5.40 6.83
CA VAL A 196 9.59 -4.00 7.23
C VAL A 196 10.88 -3.45 7.83
N ARG A 197 11.25 -2.26 7.37
CA ARG A 197 12.34 -1.47 7.92
C ARG A 197 11.79 -0.12 8.34
N ILE A 198 12.15 0.32 9.54
CA ILE A 198 11.77 1.63 10.09
C ILE A 198 13.07 2.35 10.47
N GLY A 199 13.27 3.53 9.91
CA GLY A 199 14.53 4.27 9.93
C GLY A 199 15.68 3.41 9.39
N LYS A 200 16.68 3.18 10.25
CA LYS A 200 17.84 2.32 9.96
C LYS A 200 17.67 0.89 10.47
N GLU A 201 16.63 0.62 11.25
CA GLU A 201 16.44 -0.65 11.92
C GLU A 201 15.55 -1.57 11.08
N ALA A 202 16.04 -2.79 10.84
CA ALA A 202 15.21 -3.85 10.30
C ALA A 202 14.38 -4.45 11.45
N VAL A 203 13.07 -4.54 11.26
CA VAL A 203 12.22 -5.24 12.22
C VAL A 203 12.61 -6.73 12.17
N PRO A 204 13.08 -7.33 13.29
CA PRO A 204 13.65 -8.67 13.25
C PRO A 204 12.60 -9.74 12.92
N LYS A 205 12.97 -10.64 12.00
CA LYS A 205 12.29 -11.87 11.55
C LYS A 205 10.78 -11.76 11.33
N SER A 206 10.36 -11.67 10.07
CA SER A 206 8.97 -11.90 9.72
C SER A 206 8.65 -13.39 9.67
N GLU A 207 7.66 -13.78 10.47
CA GLU A 207 6.88 -14.98 10.20
C GLU A 207 6.22 -14.84 8.81
N PRO A 208 6.05 -15.96 8.09
CA PRO A 208 5.38 -15.91 6.80
C PRO A 208 3.93 -15.42 6.98
N LEU A 209 3.53 -14.41 6.20
CA LEU A 209 2.16 -13.91 6.15
C LEU A 209 1.18 -14.97 5.62
N ILE A 210 1.66 -15.82 4.72
CA ILE A 210 0.93 -17.00 4.22
C ILE A 210 1.89 -18.17 4.23
N THR A 211 1.40 -19.32 4.67
CA THR A 211 1.98 -20.62 4.39
C THR A 211 0.93 -21.52 3.77
N LEU A 212 1.19 -22.01 2.56
CA LEU A 212 0.32 -22.95 1.84
C LEU A 212 1.14 -24.16 1.42
N THR A 213 0.53 -25.34 1.49
CA THR A 213 1.14 -26.59 1.03
C THR A 213 0.19 -27.36 0.13
N GLN A 214 0.68 -27.84 -1.01
CA GLN A 214 -0.08 -28.68 -1.95
C GLN A 214 0.71 -29.95 -2.24
N LEU A 215 0.06 -31.11 -2.08
CA LEU A 215 0.63 -32.39 -2.51
C LEU A 215 0.29 -32.64 -3.99
N LEU A 216 1.31 -32.86 -4.80
CA LEU A 216 1.19 -33.26 -6.20
C LEU A 216 1.50 -34.76 -6.33
N VAL A 217 0.45 -35.55 -6.55
CA VAL A 217 0.54 -36.98 -6.84
C VAL A 217 0.90 -37.17 -8.30
N ALA A 218 1.84 -38.08 -8.60
CA ALA A 218 2.34 -38.32 -9.95
C ALA A 218 2.87 -37.03 -10.64
N PRO A 219 3.91 -36.38 -10.05
CA PRO A 219 4.40 -35.07 -10.47
C PRO A 219 4.66 -34.94 -11.97
N SER A 220 5.21 -35.97 -12.61
CA SER A 220 5.52 -35.97 -14.04
C SER A 220 4.33 -35.71 -14.98
N LEU A 221 3.09 -35.93 -14.53
CA LEU A 221 1.89 -35.60 -15.32
C LEU A 221 1.70 -34.08 -15.48
N SER A 222 2.20 -33.30 -14.52
CA SER A 222 2.05 -31.84 -14.54
C SER A 222 2.79 -31.16 -15.70
N TRP A 223 3.72 -31.86 -16.36
CA TRP A 223 4.46 -31.31 -17.49
C TRP A 223 3.56 -30.92 -18.67
N ASN A 224 2.54 -31.74 -18.96
CA ASN A 224 1.61 -31.50 -20.06
C ASN A 224 0.33 -30.79 -19.59
N SER A 225 0.00 -30.90 -18.30
CA SER A 225 -1.16 -30.26 -17.68
C SER A 225 -0.72 -29.62 -16.36
N PRO A 226 -0.35 -28.33 -16.36
CA PRO A 226 0.27 -27.68 -15.21
C PRO A 226 -0.59 -27.79 -13.96
N CYS A 227 0.03 -28.04 -12.81
CA CYS A 227 -0.64 -27.96 -11.53
C CYS A 227 -0.83 -26.47 -11.19
N GLU A 228 -2.08 -26.02 -11.20
CA GLU A 228 -2.45 -24.67 -10.81
C GLU A 228 -2.86 -24.62 -9.34
N ILE A 229 -2.23 -23.73 -8.58
CA ILE A 229 -2.43 -23.58 -7.14
C ILE A 229 -2.91 -22.15 -6.90
N ALA A 230 -4.17 -22.01 -6.48
CA ALA A 230 -4.70 -20.72 -6.05
C ALA A 230 -4.09 -20.33 -4.70
N ILE A 231 -3.57 -19.12 -4.60
CA ILE A 231 -3.06 -18.57 -3.35
C ILE A 231 -4.23 -17.78 -2.72
N PRO A 232 -4.69 -18.17 -1.52
CA PRO A 232 -5.84 -17.54 -0.90
C PRO A 232 -5.58 -16.05 -0.67
N ALA A 233 -6.59 -15.23 -0.96
CA ALA A 233 -6.60 -13.79 -0.67
C ALA A 233 -7.07 -13.49 0.76
N GLU A 234 -7.36 -14.53 1.54
CA GLU A 234 -7.74 -14.44 2.95
C GLU A 234 -6.46 -14.50 3.77
N PHE A 235 -6.06 -13.35 4.31
CA PHE A 235 -4.91 -13.24 5.18
C PHE A 235 -5.40 -13.05 6.62
N GLU A 236 -4.83 -13.79 7.57
CA GLU A 236 -5.07 -13.53 9.01
C GLU A 236 -4.67 -12.09 9.37
N ARG A 237 -3.61 -11.60 8.72
CA ARG A 237 -3.16 -10.21 8.76
C ARG A 237 -2.96 -9.71 7.33
N LEU A 238 -3.71 -8.68 6.95
CA LEU A 238 -3.57 -8.07 5.63
C LEU A 238 -2.13 -7.57 5.42
N PRO A 239 -1.45 -7.99 4.34
CA PRO A 239 -0.13 -7.47 4.00
C PRO A 239 -0.24 -5.97 3.72
N SER A 240 0.78 -5.24 4.13
CA SER A 240 0.90 -3.84 3.74
C SER A 240 1.22 -3.74 2.24
N ALA A 241 0.93 -2.60 1.61
CA ALA A 241 1.41 -2.39 0.24
C ALA A 241 2.93 -2.20 0.23
N ASP A 242 3.59 -2.57 -0.88
CA ASP A 242 5.01 -2.27 -1.08
C ASP A 242 5.28 -0.77 -0.93
N LEU A 243 6.34 -0.43 -0.20
CA LEU A 243 6.74 0.94 0.08
C LEU A 243 8.26 1.08 0.12
N SER A 244 8.75 2.20 -0.41
CA SER A 244 10.14 2.61 -0.22
C SER A 244 10.21 4.11 -0.04
N THR A 245 10.27 4.55 1.20
CA THR A 245 10.44 5.94 1.63
C THR A 245 11.70 6.07 2.50
N PRO A 246 12.15 7.29 2.82
CA PRO A 246 13.34 7.48 3.65
C PRO A 246 13.20 6.95 5.09
N LEU A 247 12.01 7.02 5.71
CA LEU A 247 11.81 6.48 7.06
C LEU A 247 11.31 5.03 7.05
N GLN A 248 10.67 4.55 5.99
CA GLN A 248 10.10 3.21 5.98
C GLN A 248 10.34 2.47 4.67
N SER A 249 10.53 1.16 4.75
CA SER A 249 10.44 0.33 3.56
C SER A 249 9.74 -0.98 3.87
N ILE A 250 8.77 -1.32 3.03
CA ILE A 250 7.98 -2.54 3.09
C ILE A 250 8.21 -3.28 1.78
N GLN A 251 8.71 -4.50 1.86
CA GLN A 251 8.99 -5.34 0.70
C GLN A 251 8.45 -6.74 0.92
N HIS A 252 7.99 -7.36 -0.16
CA HIS A 252 7.46 -8.71 -0.12
C HIS A 252 8.31 -9.67 -0.95
N ARG A 253 8.38 -10.91 -0.48
CA ARG A 253 9.08 -11.99 -1.18
C ARG A 253 8.25 -13.26 -1.13
N LEU A 254 8.15 -13.93 -2.27
CA LEU A 254 7.50 -15.23 -2.40
C LEU A 254 8.58 -16.30 -2.43
N ARG A 255 8.45 -17.30 -1.55
CA ARG A 255 9.28 -18.49 -1.53
C ARG A 255 8.44 -19.69 -1.95
N ILE A 256 9.00 -20.50 -2.83
CA ILE A 256 8.40 -21.74 -3.32
C ILE A 256 9.41 -22.86 -3.09
N THR A 257 8.96 -23.91 -2.41
CA THR A 257 9.73 -25.12 -2.13
C THR A 257 9.08 -26.29 -2.83
N LEU A 258 9.83 -27.01 -3.65
CA LEU A 258 9.40 -28.28 -4.25
C LEU A 258 10.17 -29.40 -3.53
N ALA A 259 9.50 -30.22 -2.74
CA ALA A 259 10.09 -31.35 -2.05
C ALA A 259 9.63 -32.65 -2.70
N PHE A 260 10.54 -33.33 -3.39
CA PHE A 260 10.26 -34.58 -4.09
C PHE A 260 10.52 -35.76 -3.17
N CYS A 261 9.54 -36.66 -3.07
CA CYS A 261 9.64 -37.91 -2.33
C CYS A 261 9.41 -39.09 -3.27
N ASN A 262 10.13 -40.18 -3.04
CA ASN A 262 9.94 -41.44 -3.76
C ASN A 262 9.74 -42.63 -2.81
N ALA A 263 9.39 -43.77 -3.39
CA ALA A 263 9.22 -45.04 -2.67
C ALA A 263 10.48 -45.52 -1.93
N GLN A 264 11.66 -45.08 -2.36
CA GLN A 264 12.94 -45.43 -1.74
C GLN A 264 13.28 -44.52 -0.54
N GLY A 265 12.45 -43.51 -0.23
CA GLY A 265 12.70 -42.55 0.85
C GLY A 265 13.77 -41.51 0.51
N GLU A 266 14.21 -41.42 -0.76
CA GLU A 266 15.10 -40.35 -1.18
C GLU A 266 14.31 -39.05 -1.27
N SER A 267 14.86 -37.99 -0.68
CA SER A 267 14.30 -36.65 -0.74
C SER A 267 15.21 -35.72 -1.53
N ASP A 268 14.66 -35.04 -2.52
CA ASP A 268 15.32 -33.92 -3.20
C ASP A 268 14.47 -32.67 -3.01
N HIS A 269 15.09 -31.50 -2.97
CA HIS A 269 14.36 -30.25 -2.81
C HIS A 269 14.90 -29.13 -3.68
N VAL A 270 13.98 -28.31 -4.17
CA VAL A 270 14.28 -27.09 -4.92
C VAL A 270 13.65 -25.93 -4.18
N ASN A 271 14.42 -24.88 -3.92
CA ASN A 271 13.94 -23.63 -3.34
C ASN A 271 14.08 -22.51 -4.36
N GLN A 272 13.00 -21.78 -4.58
CA GLN A 272 12.97 -20.56 -5.38
C GLN A 272 12.45 -19.43 -4.51
N GLU A 273 13.12 -18.28 -4.56
CA GLU A 273 12.71 -17.11 -3.80
C GLU A 273 12.87 -15.87 -4.68
N PHE A 274 11.85 -15.02 -4.71
CA PHE A 274 11.89 -13.80 -5.50
C PHE A 274 11.03 -12.69 -4.89
N PRO A 275 11.37 -11.41 -5.19
CA PRO A 275 10.54 -10.29 -4.79
C PRO A 275 9.21 -10.33 -5.54
N ILE A 276 8.15 -9.91 -4.85
CA ILE A 276 6.84 -9.66 -5.43
C ILE A 276 6.34 -8.29 -4.98
N THR A 277 5.41 -7.72 -5.74
CA THR A 277 4.74 -6.46 -5.36
C THR A 277 3.35 -6.75 -4.81
N VAL A 278 3.11 -6.37 -3.56
CA VAL A 278 1.76 -6.44 -2.97
C VAL A 278 1.06 -5.11 -3.13
N ILE A 279 -0.18 -5.16 -3.60
CA ILE A 279 -1.02 -4.00 -3.84
C ILE A 279 -2.29 -4.14 -3.02
N SER A 280 -2.45 -3.22 -2.07
CA SER A 280 -3.65 -3.14 -1.26
C SER A 280 -4.86 -2.81 -2.14
N GLY A 281 -5.87 -3.67 -2.08
CA GLY A 281 -7.14 -3.46 -2.77
C GLY A 281 -8.01 -2.42 -2.06
N GLU A 282 -9.08 -2.02 -2.73
CA GLU A 282 -10.01 -0.96 -2.28
C GLU A 282 -10.68 -1.23 -0.93
N LYS A 283 -10.66 -2.46 -0.39
CA LYS A 283 -11.20 -2.76 0.95
C LYS A 283 -10.45 -2.05 2.09
N SER A 284 -9.22 -1.58 1.86
CA SER A 284 -8.52 -0.69 2.81
C SER A 284 -9.18 0.69 2.95
N LYS A 285 -10.02 1.11 1.98
CA LYS A 285 -10.72 2.41 2.00
C LYS A 285 -11.78 2.50 3.12
N GLU A 286 -12.32 1.37 3.57
CA GLU A 286 -13.30 1.32 4.67
C GLU A 286 -12.62 1.28 6.05
N SER A 287 -11.48 0.59 6.17
CA SER A 287 -10.73 0.50 7.44
C SER A 287 -10.18 1.86 7.89
N ILE A 288 -9.72 2.70 6.96
CA ILE A 288 -9.25 4.07 7.27
C ILE A 288 -10.40 4.95 7.79
N ARG A 289 -11.65 4.67 7.36
CA ARG A 289 -12.83 5.43 7.83
C ARG A 289 -13.25 5.01 9.24
N HIS A 290 -13.32 3.71 9.52
CA HIS A 290 -13.86 3.21 10.78
C HIS A 290 -12.95 3.44 11.99
N HIS A 291 -11.63 3.35 11.85
CA HIS A 291 -10.74 3.61 12.99
C HIS A 291 -10.74 5.06 13.48
N ARG A 292 -11.25 6.01 12.69
CA ARG A 292 -11.32 7.42 13.08
C ARG A 292 -12.65 7.81 13.72
N GLU A 293 -13.72 7.06 13.44
CA GLU A 293 -15.01 7.26 14.13
C GLU A 293 -14.96 6.77 15.58
N GLU A 294 -14.19 5.71 15.89
CA GLU A 294 -14.01 5.23 17.27
C GLU A 294 -13.17 6.16 18.17
N PHE A 295 -12.35 7.04 17.60
CA PHE A 295 -11.56 8.04 18.36
C PHE A 295 -12.15 9.46 18.31
N GLY A 296 -13.34 9.62 17.72
CA GLY A 296 -13.89 10.93 17.35
C GLY A 296 -15.24 11.30 17.97
N SER A 297 -15.69 10.62 19.03
CA SER A 297 -16.95 10.95 19.71
C SER A 297 -16.76 11.19 21.20
N ASP A 298 -16.10 12.28 21.56
CA ASP A 298 -16.39 12.99 22.81
C ASP A 298 -16.11 14.48 22.61
N SER A 299 -17.18 15.26 22.63
CA SER A 299 -17.19 16.71 22.59
C SER A 299 -16.98 17.29 23.99
N GLU A 300 -16.04 18.22 24.15
CA GLU A 300 -16.24 19.56 24.73
C GLU A 300 -14.92 20.16 25.31
N THR A 301 -14.57 21.33 24.78
CA THR A 301 -13.79 22.41 25.42
C THR A 301 -12.52 22.05 26.19
N SER A 302 -11.36 21.99 25.52
CA SER A 302 -10.10 22.53 26.09
C SER A 302 -8.95 22.64 25.07
N SER A 303 -8.40 23.85 24.96
CA SER A 303 -7.12 24.25 24.33
C SER A 303 -6.93 24.01 22.83
N LEU A 304 -6.46 25.06 22.13
CA LEU A 304 -6.21 25.09 20.69
C LEU A 304 -5.04 24.19 20.20
N ASP A 305 -4.38 23.45 21.09
CA ASP A 305 -3.27 22.56 20.73
C ASP A 305 -3.72 21.14 20.33
N SER A 306 -4.97 20.75 20.60
CA SER A 306 -5.45 19.39 20.40
C SER A 306 -6.15 19.16 19.04
N ALA A 307 -6.63 20.21 18.37
CA ALA A 307 -7.16 20.12 16.99
C ALA A 307 -6.05 20.10 15.93
N LEU A 308 -4.83 20.49 16.31
CA LEU A 308 -3.58 20.31 15.56
C LEU A 308 -2.95 18.93 15.83
N GLY A 309 -3.75 17.89 16.09
CA GLY A 309 -3.30 16.49 16.26
C GLY A 309 -2.58 15.84 15.06
N VAL A 310 -1.99 16.65 14.18
CA VAL A 310 -0.69 16.37 13.59
C VAL A 310 0.27 16.12 14.77
N ARG A 311 0.78 14.89 14.93
CA ARG A 311 1.80 14.56 15.95
C ARG A 311 2.80 15.71 16.03
N THR A 312 2.83 16.36 17.20
CA THR A 312 3.40 17.68 17.45
C THR A 312 4.72 17.89 16.69
N PHE A 313 4.78 18.93 15.87
CA PHE A 313 6.00 19.36 15.19
C PHE A 313 7.10 19.65 16.22
N CYS A 314 8.09 18.77 16.32
CA CYS A 314 9.36 19.10 16.96
C CYS A 314 10.15 20.02 16.02
N TYR A 315 9.93 21.34 16.11
CA TYR A 315 10.89 22.31 15.61
C TYR A 315 12.14 22.26 16.50
N SER A 316 13.15 21.47 16.11
CA SER A 316 14.51 21.69 16.59
C SER A 316 15.13 22.81 15.76
N SER A 317 15.07 24.03 16.27
CA SER A 317 15.89 25.14 15.78
C SER A 317 17.35 24.85 16.13
N SER A 318 18.12 24.37 15.16
CA SER A 318 19.58 24.40 15.23
C SER A 318 20.05 25.84 15.04
N SER A 319 20.19 26.58 16.13
CA SER A 319 20.99 27.81 16.17
C SER A 319 22.46 27.43 16.10
N SER A 320 23.12 27.80 15.02
CA SER A 320 24.57 27.79 14.90
C SER A 320 25.22 28.69 15.94
N MET A 321 26.15 28.13 16.73
CA MET A 321 27.34 28.83 17.22
C MET A 321 28.56 28.15 16.63
#